data_AF-A0A958K1I7-F1
#
_entry.id   AF-A0A958K1I7-F1
#
_cell.length_a   1.000
_cell.length_b   1.000
_cell.length_c   1.000
_cell.angle_alpha   90.00
_cell.angle_beta   90.00
_cell.angle_gamma   90.00
#
_symmetry.space_group_name_H-M   'P 1'
#
loop_
_entity.id
_entity.type
_entity.pdbx_description
1 polymer ?
#
loop_
_entity_poly.entity_id
_entity_poly.type
_entity_poly.pdbx_seq_one_letter_code
_entity_poly.pdbx_strand_id
1 'polypeptide(L)'
;FRPFGEFKLAFWGMTFCNCIAPLSLWYKPLRTNIPFLFVLSIIINIGMWLERFNIIFTSLAREFVPAAWGGYNLSWVEAGITVGAFGWFGMWMTLFVKFFPAVAIMEVKEVLPPPRRHAAATGH
;
A
#
# COMPACT_ATOMS: atom_id res chain seq x y z
N PHE A 1 15.85 23.97 -6.85
CA PHE A 1 15.53 22.88 -7.79
C PHE A 1 15.37 21.57 -7.02
N ARG A 2 14.18 20.94 -7.10
CA ARG A 2 13.83 19.66 -6.47
C ARG A 2 14.89 18.52 -6.64
N PRO A 3 15.63 18.41 -7.76
CA PRO A 3 16.70 17.40 -7.88
C PRO A 3 18.04 17.74 -7.19
N PHE A 4 18.25 18.96 -6.68
CA PHE A 4 19.53 19.38 -6.11
C PHE A 4 19.47 20.04 -4.70
N GLY A 5 18.31 20.06 -4.03
CA GLY A 5 18.14 20.57 -2.65
C GLY A 5 18.20 19.49 -1.54
N GLU A 6 18.01 19.90 -0.28
CA GLU A 6 18.10 19.04 0.92
C GLU A 6 17.12 17.83 0.92
N PHE A 7 16.05 17.87 0.13
CA PHE A 7 15.07 16.78 0.01
C PHE A 7 15.39 15.74 -1.09
N LYS A 8 16.64 15.67 -1.55
CA LYS A 8 17.11 14.76 -2.62
C LYS A 8 16.82 13.29 -2.35
N LEU A 9 17.04 12.82 -1.12
CA LEU A 9 16.84 11.42 -0.74
C LEU A 9 15.36 11.03 -0.79
N ALA A 10 14.46 11.90 -0.34
CA ALA A 10 13.01 11.66 -0.38
C ALA A 10 12.48 11.61 -1.83
N PHE A 11 12.98 12.48 -2.71
CA PHE A 11 12.59 12.49 -4.13
C PHE A 11 13.11 11.27 -4.91
N TRP A 12 14.35 10.85 -4.68
CA TRP A 12 14.92 9.65 -5.32
C TRP A 12 14.30 8.36 -4.75
N GLY A 13 14.03 8.29 -3.44
CA GLY A 13 13.34 7.15 -2.83
C GLY A 13 11.92 6.96 -3.36
N MET A 14 11.18 8.06 -3.54
CA MET A 14 9.86 8.09 -4.18
C MET A 14 9.92 7.61 -5.64
N THR A 15 10.84 8.17 -6.44
CA THR A 15 10.98 7.78 -7.86
C THR A 15 11.39 6.32 -8.01
N PHE A 16 12.27 5.81 -7.14
CA PHE A 16 12.64 4.41 -7.12
C PHE A 16 11.46 3.50 -6.75
N CYS A 17 10.72 3.82 -5.69
CA CYS A 17 9.58 2.99 -5.27
C CYS A 17 8.40 3.06 -6.24
N ASN A 18 8.11 4.20 -6.87
CA ASN A 18 6.93 4.32 -7.74
C ASN A 18 7.21 4.02 -9.22
N CYS A 19 8.45 4.14 -9.70
CA CYS A 19 8.78 3.79 -11.09
C CYS A 19 9.42 2.41 -11.19
N ILE A 20 10.44 2.11 -10.37
CA ILE A 20 11.24 0.86 -10.52
C ILE A 20 10.52 -0.34 -9.90
N ALA A 21 9.81 -0.16 -8.78
CA ALA A 21 9.06 -1.26 -8.17
C ALA A 21 7.98 -1.84 -9.11
N PRO A 22 7.10 -1.06 -9.76
CA PRO A 22 6.14 -1.64 -10.71
C PRO A 22 6.78 -2.14 -12.00
N LEU A 23 7.92 -1.60 -12.44
CA LEU A 23 8.68 -2.15 -13.57
C LEU A 23 9.13 -3.59 -13.32
N SER A 24 9.40 -3.97 -12.06
CA SER A 24 9.75 -5.36 -11.70
C SER A 24 8.63 -6.37 -11.99
N LEU A 25 7.37 -5.93 -12.05
CA LEU A 25 6.22 -6.77 -12.40
C LEU A 25 6.19 -7.13 -13.89
N TRP A 26 6.99 -6.52 -14.75
CA TRP A 26 7.05 -6.95 -16.16
C TRP A 26 7.64 -8.36 -16.28
N TYR A 27 8.49 -8.75 -15.32
CA TYR A 27 9.16 -10.04 -15.35
C TYR A 27 8.28 -11.16 -14.77
N LYS A 28 7.97 -12.15 -15.61
CA LYS A 28 7.01 -13.24 -15.32
C LYS A 28 7.28 -14.00 -14.01
N PRO A 29 8.51 -14.44 -13.68
CA PRO A 29 8.73 -15.21 -12.45
C PRO A 29 8.60 -14.36 -11.19
N LEU A 30 8.86 -13.05 -11.24
CA LEU A 30 8.66 -12.14 -10.11
C LEU A 30 7.17 -11.97 -9.78
N ARG A 31 6.28 -11.99 -10.78
CA ARG A 31 4.82 -11.92 -10.58
C ARG A 31 4.18 -13.20 -10.02
N THR A 32 4.82 -14.35 -10.18
CA THR A 32 4.29 -15.63 -9.67
C THR A 32 4.82 -15.97 -8.28
N ASN A 33 5.78 -15.18 -7.77
CA ASN A 33 6.34 -15.37 -6.44
C ASN A 33 5.53 -14.56 -5.41
N ILE A 34 4.62 -15.23 -4.70
CA ILE A 34 3.81 -14.65 -3.61
C ILE A 34 4.66 -13.86 -2.57
N PRO A 35 5.78 -14.39 -2.04
CA PRO A 35 6.58 -13.62 -1.07
C PRO A 35 7.20 -12.36 -1.68
N PHE A 36 7.58 -12.40 -2.96
CA PHE A 36 8.09 -11.22 -3.66
C PHE A 36 6.99 -10.16 -3.84
N LEU A 37 5.79 -10.57 -4.26
CA LEU A 37 4.64 -9.67 -4.39
C LEU A 37 4.26 -9.02 -3.05
N PHE A 38 4.37 -9.76 -1.93
CA PHE A 38 4.09 -9.22 -0.61
C PHE A 38 5.10 -8.13 -0.21
N VAL A 39 6.40 -8.37 -0.39
CA VAL A 39 7.43 -7.36 -0.11
C VAL A 39 7.27 -6.16 -1.06
N LEU A 40 6.97 -6.40 -2.33
CA LEU A 40 6.77 -5.35 -3.31
C LEU A 40 5.57 -4.45 -2.98
N SER A 41 4.46 -5.02 -2.48
CA SER A 41 3.28 -4.23 -2.13
C SER A 41 3.56 -3.30 -0.95
N ILE A 42 4.35 -3.73 0.04
CA ILE A 42 4.80 -2.89 1.15
C ILE A 42 5.66 -1.73 0.62
N ILE A 43 6.63 -2.02 -0.25
CA ILE A 43 7.52 -1.01 -0.85
C ILE A 43 6.72 0.04 -1.63
N ILE A 44 5.76 -0.38 -2.45
CA ILE A 44 4.90 0.53 -3.22
C ILE A 44 4.06 1.39 -2.28
N ASN A 45 3.47 0.81 -1.23
CA ASN A 45 2.67 1.57 -0.27
C ASN A 45 3.50 2.65 0.44
N ILE A 46 4.72 2.30 0.88
CA ILE A 46 5.68 3.27 1.44
C ILE A 46 6.07 4.34 0.41
N GLY A 47 6.30 3.94 -0.85
CA GLY A 47 6.61 4.86 -1.95
C GLY A 47 5.51 5.89 -2.20
N MET A 48 4.25 5.45 -2.24
CA MET A 48 3.07 6.31 -2.39
C MET A 48 2.89 7.24 -1.18
N TRP A 49 3.19 6.77 0.03
CA TRP A 49 3.17 7.61 1.22
C TRP A 49 4.27 8.69 1.17
N LEU A 50 5.49 8.31 0.79
CA LEU A 50 6.61 9.25 0.60
C LEU A 50 6.33 10.27 -0.49
N GLU A 51 5.62 9.89 -1.57
CA GLU A 51 5.15 10.82 -2.60
C GLU A 51 4.30 11.94 -1.99
N ARG A 52 3.27 11.57 -1.24
CA ARG A 52 2.37 12.53 -0.60
C ARG A 52 3.10 13.38 0.43
N PHE A 53 3.96 12.77 1.24
CA PHE A 53 4.80 13.48 2.20
C PHE A 53 5.67 14.53 1.50
N ASN A 54 6.39 14.16 0.45
CA ASN A 54 7.30 15.05 -0.28
C ASN A 54 6.55 16.23 -0.93
N ILE A 55 5.39 16.00 -1.55
CA ILE A 55 4.58 17.07 -2.16
C ILE A 55 4.16 18.11 -1.10
N ILE A 56 3.65 17.66 0.04
CA ILE A 56 3.15 18.54 1.11
C ILE A 56 4.31 19.32 1.74
N PHE A 57 5.39 18.63 2.11
CA PHE A 57 6.52 19.23 2.81
C PHE A 57 7.28 20.24 1.95
N THR A 58 7.50 19.91 0.67
CA THR A 58 8.16 20.83 -0.26
C THR A 58 7.28 22.03 -0.62
N SER A 59 5.96 21.90 -0.52
CA SER A 59 5.04 23.03 -0.68
C SER A 59 5.06 23.96 0.54
N LEU A 60 5.16 23.41 1.76
CA LEU A 60 5.22 24.19 3.00
C LEU A 60 6.57 24.92 3.18
N ALA A 61 7.69 24.28 2.82
CA ALA A 61 9.01 24.89 2.97
C ALA A 61 9.27 26.10 2.06
N ARG A 62 8.38 26.36 1.09
CA ARG A 62 8.53 27.40 0.05
C ARG A 62 7.22 28.17 -0.09
N GLU A 63 6.87 28.91 0.95
CA GLU A 63 5.75 29.85 0.89
C GLU A 63 6.06 31.07 0.01
N PHE A 64 5.01 31.77 -0.43
CA PHE A 64 5.08 32.95 -1.31
C PHE A 64 5.93 34.10 -0.74
N VAL A 65 6.13 34.14 0.58
CA VAL A 65 6.95 35.15 1.26
C VAL A 65 8.35 34.56 1.59
N PRO A 66 9.43 35.11 1.03
CA PRO A 66 10.80 34.60 1.25
C PRO A 66 11.27 34.63 2.72
N ALA A 67 10.71 35.53 3.53
CA ALA A 67 11.02 35.65 4.95
C ALA A 67 10.40 34.54 5.83
N ALA A 68 9.40 33.80 5.31
CA ALA A 68 8.72 32.71 6.01
C ALA A 68 9.30 31.33 5.67
N TRP A 69 10.43 31.27 4.95
CA TRP A 69 11.08 30.00 4.62
C TRP A 69 11.65 29.37 5.89
N GLY A 70 10.88 28.44 6.47
CA GLY A 70 11.27 27.63 7.61
C GLY A 70 11.42 26.16 7.23
N GLY A 71 12.45 25.51 7.74
CA GLY A 71 12.56 24.06 7.68
C GLY A 71 11.58 23.42 8.66
N TYR A 72 10.63 22.64 8.15
CA TYR A 72 9.77 21.83 9.01
C TYR A 72 10.59 20.67 9.58
N ASN A 73 10.62 20.57 10.90
CA ASN A 73 11.28 19.48 11.60
C ASN A 73 10.22 18.46 12.03
N LEU A 74 10.38 17.22 11.57
CA LEU A 74 9.45 16.14 11.89
C LEU A 74 9.43 15.91 13.41
N SER A 75 8.28 16.10 14.04
CA SER A 75 8.13 15.82 15.46
C SER A 75 7.86 14.34 15.69
N TRP A 76 8.43 13.76 16.75
CA TRP A 76 8.17 12.37 17.12
C TRP A 76 6.68 12.11 17.35
N VAL A 77 5.94 13.11 17.82
CA VAL A 77 4.49 13.01 18.03
C VAL A 77 3.76 12.71 16.71
N GLU A 78 4.20 13.27 15.58
CA GLU A 78 3.59 13.08 14.26
C GLU A 78 3.86 11.67 13.73
N ALA A 79 5.08 11.17 13.93
CA ALA A 79 5.42 9.77 13.68
C ALA A 79 4.59 8.81 14.56
N GLY A 80 4.35 9.17 15.82
CA GLY A 80 3.50 8.40 16.74
C GLY A 80 2.04 8.34 16.28
N ILE A 81 1.47 9.46 15.83
CA ILE A 81 0.09 9.53 15.34
C ILE A 81 -0.07 8.72 14.05
N THR A 82 0.90 8.81 13.12
CA THR A 82 0.85 8.04 11.86
C THR A 82 0.95 6.54 12.10
N VAL A 83 1.88 6.07 12.95
CA VAL A 83 1.97 4.66 13.33
C VAL A 83 0.71 4.22 14.10
N GLY A 84 0.20 5.07 14.99
CA GLY A 84 -1.05 4.85 15.71
C GLY A 84 -2.25 4.66 14.78
N ALA A 85 -2.35 5.44 13.70
CA ALA A 85 -3.41 5.30 12.70
C ALA A 85 -3.35 3.95 11.96
N PHE A 86 -2.15 3.45 11.62
CA PHE A 86 -1.98 2.11 11.05
C PHE A 86 -2.41 1.01 12.04
N GLY A 87 -2.03 1.14 13.31
CA GLY A 87 -2.46 0.22 14.37
C GLY A 87 -3.97 0.23 14.59
N TRP A 88 -4.57 1.42 14.62
CA TRP A 88 -6.01 1.61 14.75
C TRP A 88 -6.76 0.98 13.56
N PHE A 89 -6.32 1.26 12.33
CA PHE A 89 -6.89 0.63 11.14
C PHE A 89 -6.78 -0.90 11.19
N GLY A 90 -5.61 -1.45 11.55
CA GLY A 90 -5.41 -2.89 11.69
C GLY A 90 -6.30 -3.52 12.76
N MET A 91 -6.46 -2.84 13.90
CA MET A 91 -7.37 -3.27 14.96
C MET A 91 -8.82 -3.35 14.47
N TRP A 92 -9.32 -2.30 13.80
CA TRP A 92 -10.69 -2.31 13.27
C TRP A 92 -10.89 -3.32 12.14
N MET A 93 -9.90 -3.49 11.25
CA MET A 93 -9.94 -4.50 10.18
C MET A 93 -10.01 -5.92 10.74
N THR A 94 -9.22 -6.23 11.77
CA THR A 94 -9.24 -7.56 12.41
C THR A 94 -10.56 -7.82 13.15
N LEU A 95 -11.14 -6.80 13.80
CA LEU A 95 -12.48 -6.90 14.38
C LEU A 95 -13.53 -7.13 13.29
N PHE A 96 -13.46 -6.40 12.17
CA PHE A 96 -14.39 -6.58 11.06
C PHE A 96 -14.36 -8.00 10.49
N VAL A 97 -13.17 -8.54 10.21
CA VAL A 97 -13.00 -9.92 9.71
C VAL A 97 -13.49 -10.97 10.73
N LYS A 98 -13.44 -10.66 12.03
CA LYS A 98 -13.92 -11.57 13.08
C LYS A 98 -15.45 -11.55 13.22
N PHE A 99 -16.10 -10.40 13.06
CA PHE A 99 -17.55 -10.27 13.24
C PHE A 99 -18.34 -10.46 11.95
N PHE A 100 -17.77 -10.12 10.79
CA PHE A 100 -18.43 -10.19 9.50
C PHE A 100 -17.69 -11.16 8.57
N PRO A 101 -18.41 -11.93 7.74
CA PRO A 101 -17.78 -12.79 6.73
C PRO A 101 -17.05 -11.90 5.72
N ALA A 102 -15.72 -12.04 5.67
CA ALA A 102 -14.86 -11.26 4.77
C ALA A 102 -15.09 -11.56 3.28
N VAL A 103 -15.78 -12.66 2.96
CA VAL A 103 -16.08 -13.09 1.58
C VAL A 103 -17.60 -13.13 1.40
N ALA A 104 -18.09 -12.52 0.33
CA ALA A 104 -19.49 -12.57 -0.05
C ALA A 104 -19.87 -13.99 -0.52
N ILE A 105 -20.53 -14.75 0.35
CA ILE A 105 -20.91 -16.16 0.09
C ILE A 105 -21.84 -16.28 -1.14
N MET A 106 -22.64 -15.26 -1.44
CA MET A 106 -23.52 -15.25 -2.60
C MET A 106 -22.74 -15.27 -3.91
N GLU A 107 -21.72 -14.41 -4.05
CA GLU A 107 -20.83 -14.37 -5.22
C GLU A 107 -20.08 -15.69 -5.39
N VAL A 108 -19.58 -16.27 -4.30
CA VAL A 108 -18.84 -17.56 -4.36
C VAL A 108 -19.73 -18.69 -4.85
N LYS A 109 -21.02 -18.68 -4.51
CA LYS A 109 -21.98 -19.71 -4.95
C LYS A 109 -22.31 -19.63 -6.44
N GLU A 110 -22.22 -18.46 -7.07
CA GLU A 110 -22.45 -18.32 -8.51
C GLU A 110 -21.29 -18.88 -9.35
N VAL A 111 -20.06 -18.80 -8.83
CA VAL A 111 -18.86 -19.31 -9.50
C VAL A 111 -18.68 -20.82 -9.31
N LEU A 112 -19.27 -21.39 -8.25
CA LEU A 112 -19.17 -22.82 -7.95
C LEU A 112 -20.03 -23.65 -8.91
N PRO A 113 -19.46 -24.65 -9.62
CA PRO A 113 -20.26 -25.55 -10.44
C PRO A 113 -21.26 -26.30 -9.55
N PRO A 114 -22.52 -26.48 -10.03
CA PRO A 114 -23.55 -27.13 -9.23
C PRO A 114 -23.08 -28.55 -8.86
N PRO A 115 -23.35 -29.00 -7.62
CA PRO A 115 -22.93 -30.31 -7.16
C PRO A 115 -23.54 -31.38 -8.08
N ARG A 116 -22.71 -31.97 -8.94
CA ARG A 116 -23.10 -33.13 -9.75
C ARG A 116 -23.35 -34.28 -8.79
N ARG A 117 -24.64 -34.58 -8.55
CA ARG A 117 -25.07 -35.81 -7.89
C ARG A 117 -24.35 -36.96 -8.63
N HIS A 118 -23.38 -37.59 -7.99
CA HIS A 118 -22.77 -38.79 -8.53
C HIS A 118 -23.90 -39.78 -8.72
N ALA A 119 -24.19 -40.12 -9.97
CA ALA A 119 -25.15 -41.15 -10.29
C ALA A 119 -24.68 -42.39 -9.53
N ALA A 120 -25.47 -42.79 -8.52
CA ALA A 120 -25.24 -44.02 -7.80
C ALA A 120 -25.07 -45.11 -8.85
N ALA A 121 -23.96 -45.85 -8.76
CA ALA A 121 -23.68 -46.98 -9.62
C ALA A 121 -24.89 -47.92 -9.59
N THR A 122 -25.68 -47.91 -10.66
CA THR A 122 -26.75 -48.87 -10.89
C THR A 122 -26.05 -50.17 -11.22
N GLY A 123 -25.81 -50.98 -10.18
CA GLY A 123 -25.46 -52.37 -10.33
C GLY A 123 -26.67 -53.14 -10.88
N HIS A 124 -26.50 -53.68 -12.08
CA HIS A 124 -27.24 -54.81 -12.62
C HIS A 124 -26.24 -55.72 -13.32
#